data_AF-A0A7H8MBW5-F1
#
_entry.id   AF-A0A7H8MBW5-F1
#
_cell.length_a   1.000
_cell.length_b   1.000
_cell.length_c   1.000
_cell.angle_alpha   90.00
_cell.angle_beta   90.00
_cell.angle_gamma   90.00
#
_symmetry.space_group_name_H-M   'P 1'
#
loop_
_entity.id
_entity.type
_entity.pdbx_description
1 polymer ?
#
loop_
_entity_poly.entity_id
_entity_poly.type
_entity_poly.pdbx_seq_one_letter_code
_entity_poly.pdbx_strand_id
1 'polypeptide(L)'
;MRSRNRIAAALAVAALVAACVGAVPAAAAAGPATLGLDYHCTFPLLGPQPVHVDLTATVPDRVEVGEVMPGIVVDSVSAVNAESARGLTALDATTLEGHALADAMLTVPEMPDGLPVEVDSALEKTSIPASGGFSVKGRGQAPDLTFTQPGPGKVTVGNLVLTLTPRTDDGGESGLGTFESECTQDPGQNNVLASFTIGDTTEPAHHTYSLKGSSTLKSGGATVPLTGALNAEVNGTDVTTGLTLAPSKTQFQLLGFLPTTADVAFAAQSEPGTYKDGVLTAKAKVAASFPAFSVFGAIPIGGGENCRTSAPSDMALTSATGFDLRQGGDLKGAYALSPLADCGALTGLLSSAVTGPDNPIALTLTPDDE
;
A
#
# COMPACT_ATOMS: atom_id res chain seq x y z
N MET A 1 -34.94 65.28 35.64
CA MET A 1 -33.94 65.21 36.73
C MET A 1 -33.20 63.88 36.61
N ARG A 2 -31.85 63.91 36.53
CA ARG A 2 -30.87 62.78 36.55
C ARG A 2 -30.98 61.74 35.42
N SER A 3 -30.22 61.81 34.32
CA SER A 3 -28.76 61.63 34.09
C SER A 3 -28.25 60.18 34.16
N ARG A 4 -27.23 59.90 33.31
CA ARG A 4 -26.38 58.68 33.10
C ARG A 4 -26.84 57.84 31.89
N ASN A 5 -26.28 57.94 30.67
CA ASN A 5 -24.92 58.06 30.13
C ASN A 5 -24.09 56.74 30.14
N ARG A 6 -23.75 56.28 28.91
CA ARG A 6 -22.73 55.30 28.48
C ARG A 6 -23.09 53.81 28.73
N ILE A 7 -22.78 52.83 27.87
CA ILE A 7 -21.55 52.52 27.13
C ILE A 7 -21.90 51.62 25.92
N ALA A 8 -21.30 51.88 24.76
CA ALA A 8 -21.32 51.00 23.60
C ALA A 8 -20.33 49.83 23.80
N ALA A 9 -20.79 48.59 23.62
CA ALA A 9 -19.95 47.40 23.62
C ALA A 9 -19.83 46.87 22.18
N ALA A 10 -18.62 46.95 21.64
CA ALA A 10 -18.24 46.34 20.37
C ALA A 10 -18.09 44.82 20.56
N LEU A 11 -18.86 44.05 19.77
CA LEU A 11 -18.74 42.60 19.66
C LEU A 11 -17.56 42.27 18.72
N ALA A 12 -16.44 41.80 19.29
CA ALA A 12 -15.38 41.14 18.55
C ALA A 12 -15.71 39.65 18.44
N VAL A 13 -16.03 39.19 17.23
CA VAL A 13 -16.20 37.78 16.90
C VAL A 13 -14.81 37.21 16.57
N ALA A 14 -14.21 36.49 17.52
CA ALA A 14 -13.02 35.69 17.27
C ALA A 14 -13.47 34.32 16.71
N ALA A 15 -13.32 34.13 15.41
CA ALA A 15 -13.53 32.83 14.77
C ALA A 15 -12.36 31.89 15.14
N LEU A 16 -12.66 30.84 15.91
CA LEU A 16 -11.74 29.71 16.07
C LEU A 16 -11.68 28.96 14.73
N VAL A 17 -10.52 29.05 14.07
CA VAL A 17 -10.15 28.13 12.98
C VAL A 17 -9.71 26.83 13.63
N ALA A 18 -10.60 25.83 13.66
CA ALA A 18 -10.23 24.47 14.01
C ALA A 18 -9.34 23.91 12.89
N ALA A 19 -8.03 23.86 13.13
CA ALA A 19 -7.09 23.15 12.29
C ALA A 19 -7.35 21.64 12.44
N CYS A 20 -8.08 21.07 11.49
CA CYS A 20 -8.13 19.64 11.28
C CYS A 20 -6.76 19.19 10.75
N VAL A 21 -5.88 18.80 11.67
CA VAL A 21 -4.69 18.01 11.34
C VAL A 21 -5.21 16.68 10.82
N GLY A 22 -5.17 16.49 9.50
CA GLY A 22 -5.48 15.22 8.87
C GLY A 22 -4.53 14.15 9.42
N ALA A 23 -5.09 13.10 10.00
CA ALA A 23 -4.35 11.90 10.31
C ALA A 23 -3.80 11.36 8.99
N VAL A 24 -2.47 11.34 8.86
CA VAL A 24 -1.79 10.48 7.88
C VAL A 24 -2.26 9.05 8.14
N PRO A 25 -2.75 8.31 7.12
CA PRO A 25 -2.90 6.87 7.30
C PRO A 25 -1.49 6.34 7.51
N ALA A 26 -1.24 5.77 8.69
CA ALA A 26 -0.04 5.01 8.94
C ALA A 26 0.06 3.93 7.84
N ALA A 27 1.28 3.71 7.32
CA ALA A 27 1.61 2.53 6.54
C ALA A 27 0.93 1.32 7.20
N ALA A 28 0.25 0.48 6.41
CA ALA A 28 -0.51 -0.67 6.90
C ALA A 28 0.25 -1.35 8.03
N ALA A 29 -0.20 -1.11 9.26
CA ALA A 29 0.48 -1.58 10.44
C ALA A 29 0.29 -3.09 10.47
N ALA A 30 1.39 -3.84 10.54
CA ALA A 30 1.39 -5.27 10.80
C ALA A 30 0.34 -5.58 11.88
N GLY A 31 -0.71 -6.29 11.50
CA GLY A 31 -1.72 -6.73 12.46
C GLY A 31 -1.13 -7.77 13.40
N PRO A 32 -1.54 -7.83 14.67
CA PRO A 32 -1.13 -8.93 15.55
C PRO A 32 -1.71 -10.23 15.01
N ALA A 33 -0.84 -11.14 14.58
CA ALA A 33 -1.18 -12.51 14.25
C ALA A 33 -1.42 -13.30 15.53
N THR A 34 -2.55 -13.99 15.63
CA THR A 34 -2.93 -14.79 16.80
C THR A 34 -3.14 -16.24 16.43
N LEU A 35 -2.61 -17.15 17.24
CA LEU A 35 -2.73 -18.60 17.03
C LEU A 35 -2.89 -19.33 18.37
N GLY A 36 -3.98 -20.08 18.55
CA GLY A 36 -4.18 -20.96 19.70
C GLY A 36 -3.87 -22.41 19.33
N LEU A 37 -3.04 -23.09 20.12
CA LEU A 37 -2.64 -24.48 19.91
C LEU A 37 -2.78 -25.29 21.19
N ASP A 38 -3.37 -26.48 21.05
CA ASP A 38 -3.44 -27.49 22.11
C ASP A 38 -2.26 -28.46 22.00
N TYR A 39 -1.64 -28.73 23.15
CA TYR A 39 -0.49 -29.63 23.29
C TYR A 39 -0.73 -30.67 24.38
N HIS A 40 -0.07 -31.82 24.24
CA HIS A 40 0.16 -32.76 25.34
C HIS A 40 1.63 -32.71 25.78
N CYS A 41 1.88 -32.14 26.97
CA CYS A 41 3.19 -32.05 27.58
C CYS A 41 3.43 -33.21 28.56
N THR A 42 4.55 -33.91 28.42
CA THR A 42 4.88 -35.03 29.32
C THR A 42 5.56 -34.51 30.57
N PHE A 43 4.82 -34.46 31.69
CA PHE A 43 5.37 -34.03 32.97
C PHE A 43 5.88 -35.23 33.79
N PRO A 44 7.02 -35.09 34.49
CA PRO A 44 7.51 -36.13 35.39
C PRO A 44 6.43 -36.57 36.38
N LEU A 45 6.29 -37.88 36.60
CA LEU A 45 5.34 -38.53 37.50
C LEU A 45 3.85 -38.45 37.09
N LEU A 46 3.43 -37.43 36.34
CA LEU A 46 2.04 -37.24 35.89
C LEU A 46 1.78 -37.77 34.47
N GLY A 47 2.81 -37.91 33.65
CA GLY A 47 2.67 -38.28 32.24
C GLY A 47 2.12 -37.14 31.38
N PRO A 48 1.48 -37.44 30.23
CA PRO A 48 1.00 -36.44 29.29
C PRO A 48 -0.18 -35.65 29.85
N GLN A 49 -0.08 -34.33 29.87
CA GLN A 49 -1.10 -33.41 30.36
C GLN A 49 -1.42 -32.36 29.30
N PRO A 50 -2.70 -31.98 29.14
CA PRO A 50 -3.11 -30.97 28.17
C PRO A 50 -2.67 -29.58 28.58
N VAL A 51 -2.13 -28.82 27.62
CA VAL A 51 -1.74 -27.42 27.75
C VAL A 51 -2.23 -26.66 26.52
N HIS A 52 -3.04 -25.62 26.74
CA HIS A 52 -3.44 -24.70 25.67
C HIS A 52 -2.50 -23.52 25.63
N VAL A 53 -2.00 -23.15 24.46
CA VAL A 53 -1.07 -22.02 24.26
C VAL A 53 -1.66 -21.04 23.27
N ASP A 54 -1.93 -19.82 23.74
CA ASP A 54 -2.26 -18.68 22.90
C ASP A 54 -0.98 -17.93 22.52
N LEU A 55 -0.71 -17.81 21.22
CA LEU A 55 0.41 -17.08 20.65
C LEU A 55 -0.07 -15.77 20.04
N THR A 56 0.67 -14.70 20.27
CA THR A 56 0.50 -13.41 19.58
C THR A 56 1.83 -12.95 19.02
N ALA A 57 1.88 -12.61 17.74
CA ALA A 57 3.09 -12.15 17.07
C ALA A 57 2.79 -10.96 16.17
N THR A 58 3.78 -10.06 16.02
CA THR A 58 3.69 -8.97 15.03
C THR A 58 4.51 -9.37 13.81
N VAL A 59 3.84 -9.78 12.73
CA VAL A 59 4.48 -10.23 11.49
C VAL A 59 4.11 -9.26 10.37
N PRO A 60 5.08 -8.71 9.62
CA PRO A 60 4.77 -7.88 8.46
C PRO A 60 4.00 -8.66 7.39
N ASP A 61 2.95 -8.06 6.82
CA ASP A 61 2.20 -8.67 5.71
C ASP A 61 3.03 -8.74 4.42
N ARG A 62 4.02 -7.85 4.29
CA ARG A 62 4.90 -7.76 3.12
C ARG A 62 6.32 -7.37 3.51
N VAL A 63 7.28 -7.98 2.81
CA VAL A 63 8.72 -7.68 2.86
C VAL A 63 9.26 -7.66 1.44
N GLU A 64 10.28 -6.85 1.14
CA GLU A 64 10.87 -6.82 -0.20
C GLU A 64 12.17 -7.64 -0.26
N VAL A 65 12.49 -8.22 -1.42
CA VAL A 65 13.78 -8.90 -1.64
C VAL A 65 14.95 -7.98 -1.30
N GLY A 66 15.91 -8.50 -0.53
CA GLY A 66 17.09 -7.76 -0.08
C GLY A 66 16.88 -6.83 1.12
N GLU A 67 15.64 -6.64 1.59
CA GLU A 67 15.35 -5.95 2.85
C GLU A 67 15.43 -6.92 4.04
N VAL A 68 15.88 -6.41 5.20
CA VAL A 68 15.89 -7.18 6.44
C VAL A 68 14.48 -7.20 7.02
N MET A 69 13.88 -8.39 7.08
CA MET A 69 12.68 -8.62 7.89
C MET A 69 13.10 -8.62 9.37
N PRO A 70 12.58 -7.69 10.18
CA PRO A 70 12.93 -7.64 11.59
C PRO A 70 12.45 -8.91 12.30
N GLY A 71 13.22 -9.35 13.29
CA GLY A 71 12.93 -10.51 14.11
C GLY A 71 11.53 -10.42 14.74
N ILE A 72 10.77 -11.51 14.62
CA ILE A 72 9.39 -11.58 15.07
C ILE A 72 9.39 -11.79 16.59
N VAL A 73 8.83 -10.83 17.33
CA VAL A 73 8.54 -11.01 18.76
C VAL A 73 7.25 -11.82 18.90
N VAL A 74 7.33 -12.88 19.69
CA VAL A 74 6.20 -13.78 19.98
C VAL A 74 5.92 -13.73 21.47
N ASP A 75 4.72 -13.31 21.82
CA ASP A 75 4.16 -13.41 23.16
C ASP A 75 3.32 -14.68 23.25
N SER A 76 3.41 -15.39 24.38
CA SER A 76 2.63 -16.60 24.64
C SER A 76 1.92 -16.55 25.98
N VAL A 77 0.74 -17.17 26.05
CA VAL A 77 0.00 -17.42 27.28
C VAL A 77 -0.39 -18.90 27.30
N SER A 78 0.22 -19.66 28.20
CA SER A 78 -0.02 -21.10 28.36
C SER A 78 -0.94 -21.37 29.54
N ALA A 79 -2.08 -22.02 29.31
CA ALA A 79 -3.00 -22.46 30.34
C ALA A 79 -2.60 -23.85 30.88
N VAL A 80 -2.19 -23.88 32.14
CA VAL A 80 -1.82 -25.10 32.87
C VAL A 80 -3.03 -25.59 33.67
N ASN A 81 -3.36 -26.87 33.54
CA ASN A 81 -4.53 -27.45 34.19
C ASN A 81 -4.35 -27.60 35.72
N ALA A 82 -5.45 -27.90 36.41
CA ALA A 82 -5.46 -28.04 37.86
C ALA A 82 -4.70 -29.28 38.37
N GLU A 83 -4.51 -30.31 37.54
CA GLU A 83 -3.80 -31.54 37.91
C GLU A 83 -2.29 -31.31 37.96
N SER A 84 -1.73 -30.68 36.94
CA SER A 84 -0.34 -30.25 36.91
C SER A 84 -0.02 -29.28 38.06
N ALA A 85 -0.92 -28.33 38.35
CA ALA A 85 -0.75 -27.43 39.50
C ALA A 85 -0.70 -28.20 40.84
N ARG A 86 -1.54 -29.24 41.01
CA ARG A 86 -1.51 -30.11 42.20
C ARG A 86 -0.21 -30.92 42.26
N GLY A 87 0.28 -31.45 41.14
CA GLY A 87 1.55 -32.19 41.12
C GLY A 87 2.73 -31.33 41.54
N LEU A 88 2.78 -30.09 41.08
CA LEU A 88 3.81 -29.13 41.47
C LEU A 88 3.73 -28.78 42.96
N THR A 89 2.54 -28.44 43.45
CA THR A 89 2.35 -28.09 44.88
C THR A 89 2.56 -29.26 45.82
N ALA A 90 2.30 -30.50 45.39
CA ALA A 90 2.60 -31.71 46.17
C ALA A 90 4.11 -31.95 46.38
N LEU A 91 4.96 -31.24 45.62
CA LEU A 91 6.42 -31.29 45.71
C LEU A 91 7.00 -29.94 46.20
N ASP A 92 6.19 -29.22 46.98
CA ASP A 92 6.50 -27.95 47.65
C ASP A 92 6.80 -26.77 46.71
N ALA A 93 6.45 -26.87 45.42
CA ALA A 93 6.62 -25.76 44.49
C ALA A 93 5.57 -24.66 44.70
N THR A 94 6.02 -23.42 44.83
CA THR A 94 5.18 -22.21 44.95
C THR A 94 5.29 -21.29 43.75
N THR A 95 6.39 -21.35 43.00
CA THR A 95 6.57 -20.60 41.76
C THR A 95 7.16 -21.46 40.66
N LEU A 96 6.92 -21.08 39.41
CA LEU A 96 7.44 -21.73 38.22
C LEU A 96 8.15 -20.68 37.36
N GLU A 97 9.36 -21.01 36.92
CA GLU A 97 10.15 -20.22 35.98
C GLU A 97 10.88 -21.18 35.01
N GLY A 98 11.30 -20.70 33.84
CA GLY A 98 11.90 -21.57 32.84
C GLY A 98 11.94 -20.96 31.44
N HIS A 99 12.19 -21.83 30.47
CA HIS A 99 12.24 -21.50 29.05
C HIS A 99 11.36 -22.48 28.26
N ALA A 100 10.81 -22.02 27.14
CA ALA A 100 10.13 -22.84 26.16
C ALA A 100 10.84 -22.69 24.82
N LEU A 101 11.44 -23.77 24.33
CA LEU A 101 12.01 -23.83 23.00
C LEU A 101 10.92 -24.28 22.03
N ALA A 102 10.55 -23.41 21.09
CA ALA A 102 9.55 -23.71 20.08
C ALA A 102 10.21 -24.04 18.74
N ASP A 103 9.82 -25.18 18.17
CA ASP A 103 10.12 -25.46 16.76
C ASP A 103 9.20 -24.60 15.89
N ALA A 104 9.75 -23.92 14.90
CA ALA A 104 9.00 -23.27 13.84
C ALA A 104 9.57 -23.67 12.48
N MET A 105 8.72 -23.63 11.47
CA MET A 105 9.11 -23.90 10.09
C MET A 105 8.72 -22.70 9.23
N LEU A 106 9.72 -22.13 8.57
CA LEU A 106 9.55 -21.06 7.59
C LEU A 106 9.58 -21.66 6.18
N THR A 107 8.48 -21.55 5.45
CA THR A 107 8.43 -21.93 4.03
C THR A 107 8.41 -20.69 3.16
N VAL A 108 9.37 -20.59 2.24
CA VAL A 108 9.53 -19.49 1.27
C VAL A 108 9.96 -20.05 -0.09
N PRO A 109 9.86 -19.30 -1.20
CA PRO A 109 10.15 -19.81 -2.54
C PRO A 109 11.56 -20.39 -2.72
N GLU A 110 12.56 -19.77 -2.11
CA GLU A 110 13.96 -20.22 -2.14
C GLU A 110 14.24 -21.45 -1.26
N MET A 111 13.32 -21.77 -0.33
CA MET A 111 13.39 -22.92 0.58
C MET A 111 12.01 -23.62 0.62
N PRO A 112 11.61 -24.29 -0.47
CA PRO A 112 10.28 -24.91 -0.58
C PRO A 112 10.07 -26.07 0.39
N ASP A 113 11.16 -26.75 0.79
CA ASP A 113 11.16 -27.82 1.79
C ASP A 113 11.09 -27.29 3.24
N GLY A 114 11.21 -25.97 3.41
CA GLY A 114 11.15 -25.25 4.69
C GLY A 114 12.48 -25.15 5.44
N LEU A 115 12.65 -24.04 6.16
CA LEU A 115 13.77 -23.75 7.06
C LEU A 115 13.31 -23.93 8.51
N PRO A 116 13.89 -24.87 9.28
CA PRO A 116 13.63 -24.96 10.70
C PRO A 116 14.22 -23.75 11.42
N VAL A 117 13.42 -23.14 12.29
CA VAL A 117 13.78 -22.00 13.13
C VAL A 117 13.41 -22.35 14.57
N GLU A 118 14.38 -22.31 15.47
CA GLU A 118 14.14 -22.50 16.90
C GLU A 118 13.94 -21.14 17.56
N VAL A 119 12.90 -21.01 18.38
CA VAL A 119 12.60 -19.79 19.13
C VAL A 119 12.61 -20.09 20.61
N ASP A 120 13.65 -19.60 21.31
CA ASP A 120 13.71 -19.65 22.77
C ASP A 120 12.83 -18.56 23.37
N SER A 121 11.89 -18.97 24.22
CA SER A 121 10.95 -18.08 24.89
C SER A 121 11.15 -18.15 26.39
N ALA A 122 11.56 -17.03 27.00
CA ALA A 122 11.67 -16.94 28.45
C ALA A 122 10.28 -16.90 29.08
N LEU A 123 10.06 -17.73 30.10
CA LEU A 123 8.80 -17.78 30.85
C LEU A 123 8.86 -16.82 32.04
N GLU A 124 7.82 -16.01 32.20
CA GLU A 124 7.67 -15.15 33.37
C GLU A 124 7.53 -15.98 34.64
N LYS A 125 8.23 -15.57 35.70
CA LYS A 125 8.09 -16.18 37.02
C LYS A 125 6.63 -16.10 37.47
N THR A 126 5.99 -17.25 37.58
CA THR A 126 4.55 -17.37 37.81
C THR A 126 4.28 -18.05 39.15
N SER A 127 3.34 -17.50 39.93
CA SER A 127 2.91 -18.14 41.20
C SER A 127 1.96 -19.30 40.93
N ILE A 128 2.20 -20.43 41.59
CA ILE A 128 1.36 -21.62 41.47
C ILE A 128 0.24 -21.51 42.52
N PRO A 129 -1.04 -21.55 42.12
CA PRO A 129 -2.14 -21.47 43.06
C PRO A 129 -2.28 -22.76 43.89
N ALA A 130 -2.79 -22.65 45.11
CA ALA A 130 -3.07 -23.80 45.98
C ALA A 130 -4.14 -24.75 45.40
N SER A 131 -4.96 -24.26 44.46
CA SER A 131 -5.98 -25.07 43.77
C SER A 131 -6.36 -24.43 42.43
N GLY A 132 -6.77 -25.25 41.47
CA GLY A 132 -7.18 -24.78 40.14
C GLY A 132 -6.02 -24.71 39.16
N GLY A 133 -6.32 -24.38 37.90
CA GLY A 133 -5.31 -24.12 36.87
C GLY A 133 -4.74 -22.70 36.99
N PHE A 134 -3.72 -22.40 36.18
CA PHE A 134 -3.07 -21.09 36.12
C PHE A 134 -2.51 -20.81 34.73
N SER A 135 -2.12 -19.56 34.48
CA SER A 135 -1.54 -19.14 33.19
C SER A 135 -0.08 -18.75 33.37
N VAL A 136 0.77 -19.23 32.47
CA VAL A 136 2.18 -18.86 32.38
C VAL A 136 2.37 -18.01 31.14
N LYS A 137 3.04 -16.87 31.27
CA LYS A 137 3.35 -16.01 30.13
C LYS A 137 4.77 -16.29 29.66
N GLY A 138 4.98 -16.27 28.35
CA GLY A 138 6.29 -16.37 27.74
C GLY A 138 6.51 -15.28 26.71
N ARG A 139 7.78 -14.95 26.47
CA ARG A 139 8.20 -14.07 25.38
C ARG A 139 9.45 -14.60 24.72
N GLY A 140 9.38 -14.78 23.40
CA GLY A 140 10.50 -15.19 22.56
C GLY A 140 10.71 -14.21 21.39
N GLN A 141 11.86 -14.32 20.74
CA GLN A 141 12.16 -13.55 19.55
C GLN A 141 12.81 -14.45 18.50
N ALA A 142 12.22 -14.49 17.31
CA ALA A 142 12.81 -15.11 16.14
C ALA A 142 13.92 -14.21 15.55
N PRO A 143 14.93 -14.78 14.86
CA PRO A 143 16.01 -14.00 14.27
C PRO A 143 15.54 -13.11 13.12
N ASP A 144 16.35 -12.10 12.80
CA ASP A 144 16.21 -11.31 11.58
C ASP A 144 16.47 -12.19 10.34
N LEU A 145 15.72 -11.95 9.27
CA LEU A 145 15.81 -12.73 8.04
C LEU A 145 15.89 -11.82 6.82
N THR A 146 16.46 -12.33 5.73
CA THR A 146 16.54 -11.63 4.45
C THR A 146 16.27 -12.64 3.35
N PHE A 147 15.49 -12.23 2.35
CA PHE A 147 15.05 -13.10 1.27
C PHE A 147 15.68 -12.66 -0.05
N THR A 148 15.92 -13.63 -0.94
CA THR A 148 16.51 -13.42 -2.27
C THR A 148 15.55 -13.72 -3.42
N GLN A 149 14.42 -14.39 -3.15
CA GLN A 149 13.39 -14.71 -4.14
C GLN A 149 12.00 -14.19 -3.73
N PRO A 150 11.24 -13.57 -4.66
CA PRO A 150 9.89 -13.13 -4.40
C PRO A 150 8.90 -14.30 -4.38
N GLY A 151 7.78 -14.10 -3.68
CA GLY A 151 6.67 -15.06 -3.58
C GLY A 151 6.12 -15.21 -2.15
N PRO A 152 5.26 -16.21 -1.90
CA PRO A 152 4.60 -16.36 -0.62
C PRO A 152 5.54 -16.89 0.47
N GLY A 153 5.50 -16.28 1.64
CA GLY A 153 6.12 -16.74 2.87
C GLY A 153 5.08 -17.27 3.87
N LYS A 154 5.41 -18.34 4.58
CA LYS A 154 4.53 -18.95 5.58
C LYS A 154 5.32 -19.41 6.80
N VAL A 155 4.83 -19.08 8.00
CA VAL A 155 5.40 -19.52 9.28
C VAL A 155 4.43 -20.48 9.95
N THR A 156 4.89 -21.69 10.24
CA THR A 156 4.13 -22.68 11.02
C THR A 156 4.84 -23.01 12.32
N VAL A 157 4.08 -23.21 13.39
CA VAL A 157 4.60 -23.59 14.70
C VAL A 157 4.58 -25.11 14.83
N GLY A 158 5.60 -25.68 15.46
CA GLY A 158 5.83 -27.10 15.70
C GLY A 158 5.76 -27.47 17.18
N ASN A 159 6.46 -28.55 17.54
CA ASN A 159 6.49 -29.04 18.92
C ASN A 159 7.26 -28.06 19.83
N LEU A 160 7.12 -28.27 21.14
CA LEU A 160 7.81 -27.48 22.14
C LEU A 160 8.62 -28.39 23.06
N VAL A 161 9.77 -27.89 23.51
CA VAL A 161 10.50 -28.46 24.64
C VAL A 161 10.55 -27.41 25.73
N LEU A 162 9.98 -27.74 26.90
CA LEU A 162 9.99 -26.85 28.05
C LEU A 162 11.12 -27.23 28.99
N THR A 163 11.93 -26.26 29.42
CA THR A 163 12.89 -26.42 30.52
C THR A 163 12.36 -25.66 31.72
N LEU A 164 11.82 -26.36 32.70
CA LEU A 164 11.08 -25.79 33.82
C LEU A 164 11.81 -26.00 35.14
N THR A 165 11.80 -24.98 35.98
CA THR A 165 12.35 -25.01 37.33
C THR A 165 11.29 -24.56 38.33
N PRO A 166 10.54 -25.48 38.94
CA PRO A 166 9.63 -25.14 40.03
C PRO A 166 10.44 -24.86 41.30
N ARG A 167 10.08 -23.79 42.01
CA ARG A 167 10.79 -23.28 43.19
C ARG A 167 9.92 -23.34 44.43
N THR A 168 10.53 -23.58 45.58
CA THR A 168 9.94 -23.48 46.92
C THR A 168 9.76 -22.01 47.34
N ASP A 169 9.11 -21.78 48.48
CA ASP A 169 8.86 -20.45 49.04
C ASP A 169 10.14 -19.70 49.42
N ASP A 170 11.18 -20.41 49.84
CA ASP A 170 12.51 -19.88 50.12
C ASP A 170 13.36 -19.58 48.86
N GLY A 171 12.81 -19.89 47.67
CA GLY A 171 13.47 -19.68 46.37
C GLY A 171 14.44 -20.80 45.96
N GLY A 172 14.54 -21.88 46.76
CA GLY A 172 15.25 -23.11 46.39
C GLY A 172 14.53 -23.88 45.28
N GLU A 173 15.18 -24.93 44.76
CA GLU A 173 14.50 -25.88 43.87
C GLU A 173 13.49 -26.72 44.66
N SER A 174 12.32 -26.96 44.05
CA SER A 174 11.36 -27.94 44.55
C SER A 174 11.90 -29.37 44.51
N GLY A 175 11.15 -30.33 45.07
CA GLY A 175 11.51 -31.75 45.01
C GLY A 175 11.65 -32.33 43.59
N LEU A 176 11.23 -31.61 42.55
CA LEU A 176 11.42 -31.97 41.14
C LEU A 176 12.76 -31.54 40.55
N GLY A 177 13.42 -30.52 41.12
CA GLY A 177 14.53 -29.85 40.47
C GLY A 177 14.15 -29.20 39.14
N THR A 178 15.16 -28.87 38.33
CA THR A 178 14.97 -28.48 36.93
C THR A 178 14.70 -29.72 36.07
N PHE A 179 13.69 -29.65 35.20
CA PHE A 179 13.35 -30.76 34.31
C PHE A 179 12.97 -30.27 32.91
N GLU A 180 13.05 -31.20 31.94
CA GLU A 180 12.57 -30.99 30.58
C GLU A 180 11.22 -31.68 30.36
N SER A 181 10.35 -31.05 29.59
CA SER A 181 9.05 -31.60 29.20
C SER A 181 8.86 -31.43 27.70
N GLU A 182 8.72 -32.56 27.01
CA GLU A 182 8.36 -32.59 25.59
C GLU A 182 6.86 -32.37 25.45
N CYS A 183 6.48 -31.40 24.62
CA CYS A 183 5.10 -31.07 24.28
C CYS A 183 4.83 -31.34 22.81
N THR A 184 3.91 -32.26 22.52
CA THR A 184 3.49 -32.57 21.15
C THR A 184 2.15 -31.91 20.87
N GLN A 185 2.00 -31.28 19.70
CA GLN A 185 0.71 -30.70 19.28
C GLN A 185 -0.36 -31.76 19.06
N ASP A 186 -1.61 -31.42 19.34
CA ASP A 186 -2.74 -32.27 18.97
C ASP A 186 -2.88 -32.34 17.44
N PRO A 187 -3.18 -33.53 16.89
CA PRO A 187 -3.24 -33.73 15.44
C PRO A 187 -4.42 -32.98 14.80
N GLY A 188 -4.20 -32.43 13.60
CA GLY A 188 -5.26 -31.85 12.77
C GLY A 188 -5.58 -30.38 13.06
N GLN A 189 -4.86 -29.73 13.96
CA GLN A 189 -4.97 -28.29 14.18
C GLN A 189 -4.33 -27.49 13.05
N ASN A 190 -4.80 -26.25 12.83
CA ASN A 190 -4.09 -25.30 11.97
C ASN A 190 -2.95 -24.70 12.78
N ASN A 191 -1.71 -24.93 12.35
CA ASN A 191 -0.50 -24.44 13.02
C ASN A 191 0.18 -23.27 12.30
N VAL A 192 -0.51 -22.64 11.33
CA VAL A 192 0.01 -21.47 10.62
C VAL A 192 -0.13 -20.24 11.51
N LEU A 193 0.99 -19.68 11.96
CA LEU A 193 1.01 -18.44 12.75
C LEU A 193 0.82 -17.22 11.86
N ALA A 194 1.52 -17.17 10.72
CA ALA A 194 1.45 -16.04 9.80
C ALA A 194 1.73 -16.46 8.36
N SER A 195 1.17 -15.68 7.43
CA SER A 195 1.51 -15.71 6.01
C SER A 195 1.84 -14.29 5.57
N PHE A 196 2.84 -14.14 4.71
CA PHE A 196 3.30 -12.84 4.23
C PHE A 196 3.74 -12.95 2.76
N THR A 197 3.95 -11.82 2.10
CA THR A 197 4.43 -11.78 0.71
C THR A 197 5.83 -11.21 0.65
N ILE A 198 6.72 -11.90 -0.05
CA ILE A 198 8.04 -11.38 -0.44
C ILE A 198 7.87 -10.73 -1.81
N GLY A 199 7.95 -9.41 -1.85
CA GLY A 199 7.87 -8.61 -3.06
C GLY A 199 9.19 -8.56 -3.83
N ASP A 200 9.09 -8.33 -5.12
CA ASP A 200 10.24 -8.01 -5.97
C ASP A 200 10.24 -6.51 -6.26
N THR A 201 11.38 -5.85 -6.10
CA THR A 201 11.58 -4.47 -6.55
C THR A 201 12.05 -4.40 -8.01
N THR A 202 12.34 -5.55 -8.64
CA THR A 202 12.79 -5.67 -10.03
C THR A 202 11.68 -6.00 -11.02
N GLU A 203 10.48 -6.34 -10.56
CA GLU A 203 9.31 -6.44 -11.44
C GLU A 203 8.75 -5.03 -11.71
N PRO A 204 8.57 -4.61 -12.97
CA PRO A 204 8.01 -3.31 -13.28
C PRO A 204 6.64 -3.15 -12.60
N ALA A 205 6.47 -2.12 -11.80
CA ALA A 205 5.15 -1.83 -11.23
C ALA A 205 4.25 -1.30 -12.36
N HIS A 206 3.22 -2.07 -12.71
CA HIS A 206 2.23 -1.69 -13.70
C HIS A 206 1.10 -0.91 -13.03
N HIS A 207 0.79 0.26 -13.57
CA HIS A 207 -0.32 1.10 -13.13
C HIS A 207 -1.16 1.52 -14.32
N THR A 208 -2.47 1.30 -14.24
CA THR A 208 -3.44 1.69 -15.26
C THR A 208 -4.36 2.77 -14.72
N TYR A 209 -4.50 3.85 -15.48
CA TYR A 209 -5.35 4.97 -15.12
C TYR A 209 -6.31 5.31 -16.24
N SER A 210 -7.56 5.58 -15.89
CA SER A 210 -8.42 6.44 -16.69
C SER A 210 -8.00 7.90 -16.50
N LEU A 211 -8.00 8.66 -17.60
CA LEU A 211 -7.68 10.09 -17.56
C LEU A 211 -8.88 10.93 -17.97
N LYS A 212 -9.03 12.08 -17.30
CA LYS A 212 -9.99 13.13 -17.66
C LYS A 212 -9.37 14.49 -17.46
N GLY A 213 -9.64 15.43 -18.37
CA GLY A 213 -9.11 16.77 -18.25
C GLY A 213 -9.49 17.67 -19.41
N SER A 214 -8.66 18.68 -19.65
CA SER A 214 -8.85 19.58 -20.78
C SER A 214 -7.55 20.24 -21.22
N SER A 215 -7.54 20.71 -22.46
CA SER A 215 -6.53 21.60 -23.02
C SER A 215 -7.16 22.91 -23.48
N THR A 216 -6.43 24.01 -23.38
CA THR A 216 -6.85 25.31 -23.94
C THR A 216 -6.01 25.68 -25.15
N LEU A 217 -6.66 25.87 -26.30
CA LEU A 217 -6.04 26.43 -27.50
C LEU A 217 -6.01 27.95 -27.39
N LYS A 218 -4.83 28.52 -27.12
CA LYS A 218 -4.69 29.96 -26.82
C LYS A 218 -5.14 30.86 -27.98
N SER A 219 -4.82 30.49 -29.22
CA SER A 219 -5.11 31.33 -30.39
C SER A 219 -6.62 31.52 -30.61
N GLY A 220 -7.40 30.46 -30.44
CA GLY A 220 -8.86 30.49 -30.65
C GLY A 220 -9.69 30.65 -29.38
N GLY A 221 -9.05 30.68 -28.20
CA GLY A 221 -9.73 30.65 -26.91
C GLY A 221 -10.56 29.38 -26.68
N ALA A 222 -10.27 28.31 -27.43
CA ALA A 222 -11.05 27.08 -27.42
C ALA A 222 -10.61 26.18 -26.27
N THR A 223 -11.56 25.49 -25.64
CA THR A 223 -11.25 24.41 -24.70
C THR A 223 -11.57 23.07 -25.36
N VAL A 224 -10.61 22.15 -25.29
CA VAL A 224 -10.73 20.77 -25.79
C VAL A 224 -10.86 19.86 -24.57
N PRO A 225 -12.03 19.26 -24.31
CA PRO A 225 -12.15 18.25 -23.26
C PRO A 225 -11.36 17.00 -23.66
N LEU A 226 -10.68 16.38 -22.71
CA LEU A 226 -9.84 15.21 -22.94
C LEU A 226 -10.28 14.07 -22.03
N THR A 227 -10.37 12.88 -22.61
CA THR A 227 -10.58 11.61 -21.91
C THR A 227 -9.70 10.54 -22.55
N GLY A 228 -9.44 9.45 -21.83
CA GLY A 228 -8.64 8.35 -22.35
C GLY A 228 -8.06 7.49 -21.23
N ALA A 229 -6.88 6.94 -21.49
CA ALA A 229 -6.16 6.11 -20.53
C ALA A 229 -4.65 6.42 -20.55
N LEU A 230 -4.01 6.22 -19.42
CA LEU A 230 -2.56 6.22 -19.27
C LEU A 230 -2.15 4.93 -18.56
N ASN A 231 -1.31 4.14 -19.21
CA ASN A 231 -0.63 3.02 -18.56
C ASN A 231 0.78 3.47 -18.20
N ALA A 232 1.28 3.11 -17.02
CA ALA A 232 2.63 3.40 -16.57
C ALA A 232 3.28 2.12 -16.05
N GLU A 233 4.45 1.79 -16.60
CA GLU A 233 5.31 0.72 -16.11
C GLU A 233 6.53 1.39 -15.47
N VAL A 234 6.72 1.17 -14.18
CA VAL A 234 7.76 1.84 -13.39
C VAL A 234 8.84 0.84 -13.02
N ASN A 235 10.10 1.14 -13.40
CA ASN A 235 11.27 0.34 -13.04
C ASN A 235 12.32 1.27 -12.43
N GLY A 236 12.44 1.27 -11.09
CA GLY A 236 13.24 2.24 -10.37
C GLY A 236 12.75 3.68 -10.62
N THR A 237 13.58 4.50 -11.26
CA THR A 237 13.21 5.88 -11.64
C THR A 237 12.69 6.01 -13.07
N ASP A 238 12.86 4.98 -13.89
CA ASP A 238 12.45 4.98 -15.29
C ASP A 238 10.98 4.61 -15.40
N VAL A 239 10.25 5.30 -16.28
CA VAL A 239 8.83 5.04 -16.51
C VAL A 239 8.59 4.86 -18.00
N THR A 240 8.00 3.74 -18.38
CA THR A 240 7.44 3.58 -19.73
C THR A 240 5.95 3.88 -19.65
N THR A 241 5.47 4.82 -20.48
CA THR A 241 4.05 5.16 -20.51
C THR A 241 3.35 4.68 -21.78
N GLY A 242 2.06 4.44 -21.69
CA GLY A 242 1.15 4.23 -22.81
C GLY A 242 -0.02 5.19 -22.74
N LEU A 243 0.08 6.35 -23.40
CA LEU A 243 -0.99 7.34 -23.46
C LEU A 243 -1.95 7.04 -24.61
N THR A 244 -3.25 6.97 -24.30
CA THR A 244 -4.34 6.94 -25.28
C THR A 244 -5.29 8.08 -25.01
N LEU A 245 -5.64 8.85 -26.05
CA LEU A 245 -6.62 9.93 -25.97
C LEU A 245 -7.81 9.60 -26.87
N ALA A 246 -9.01 9.69 -26.32
CA ALA A 246 -10.25 9.51 -27.07
C ALA A 246 -10.51 10.72 -27.98
N PRO A 247 -11.22 10.54 -29.11
CA PRO A 247 -11.67 11.64 -29.94
C PRO A 247 -12.50 12.65 -29.14
N SER A 248 -12.37 13.93 -29.50
CA SER A 248 -12.99 15.05 -28.80
C SER A 248 -13.67 16.00 -29.78
N LYS A 249 -14.49 16.91 -29.23
CA LYS A 249 -15.10 18.02 -29.95
C LYS A 249 -14.77 19.31 -29.23
N THR A 250 -14.44 20.34 -29.99
CA THR A 250 -14.18 21.68 -29.45
C THR A 250 -14.91 22.75 -30.25
N GLN A 251 -15.22 23.86 -29.61
CA GLN A 251 -15.90 25.00 -30.21
C GLN A 251 -15.09 26.26 -30.02
N PHE A 252 -15.00 27.06 -31.08
CA PHE A 252 -14.29 28.34 -31.09
C PHE A 252 -14.94 29.33 -32.07
N GLN A 253 -14.50 30.59 -32.01
CA GLN A 253 -14.97 31.61 -32.93
C GLN A 253 -13.96 31.85 -34.05
N LEU A 254 -14.30 31.42 -35.26
CA LEU A 254 -13.52 31.75 -36.46
C LEU A 254 -13.77 33.23 -36.82
N LEU A 255 -12.71 33.98 -37.12
CA LEU A 255 -12.76 35.42 -37.40
C LEU A 255 -13.38 36.28 -36.26
N GLY A 256 -13.52 35.75 -35.05
CA GLY A 256 -14.06 36.46 -33.89
C GLY A 256 -15.60 36.56 -33.82
N PHE A 257 -16.33 35.94 -34.75
CA PHE A 257 -17.80 35.95 -34.71
C PHE A 257 -18.48 34.68 -35.25
N LEU A 258 -17.78 33.84 -36.02
CA LEU A 258 -18.37 32.63 -36.59
C LEU A 258 -18.21 31.46 -35.61
N PRO A 259 -19.30 30.91 -35.05
CA PRO A 259 -19.21 29.75 -34.17
C PRO A 259 -18.85 28.51 -34.99
N THR A 260 -17.66 27.99 -34.75
CA THR A 260 -17.09 26.81 -35.44
C THR A 260 -16.89 25.68 -34.44
N THR A 261 -17.35 24.50 -34.80
CA THR A 261 -17.09 23.25 -34.10
C THR A 261 -16.03 22.47 -34.88
N ALA A 262 -15.05 21.92 -34.18
CA ALA A 262 -14.08 20.98 -34.72
C ALA A 262 -14.19 19.63 -34.03
N ASP A 263 -14.24 18.58 -34.85
CA ASP A 263 -14.01 17.21 -34.40
C ASP A 263 -12.51 16.96 -34.42
N VAL A 264 -11.97 16.38 -33.34
CA VAL A 264 -10.53 16.17 -33.15
C VAL A 264 -10.28 14.72 -32.80
N ALA A 265 -9.32 14.11 -33.47
CA ALA A 265 -8.80 12.79 -33.14
C ALA A 265 -7.30 12.89 -32.84
N PHE A 266 -6.80 11.97 -32.02
CA PHE A 266 -5.43 12.00 -31.53
C PHE A 266 -4.72 10.68 -31.84
N ALA A 267 -3.45 10.79 -32.20
CA ALA A 267 -2.52 9.67 -32.22
C ALA A 267 -1.33 10.03 -31.34
N ALA A 268 -1.23 9.37 -30.19
CA ALA A 268 -0.15 9.57 -29.24
C ALA A 268 0.93 8.48 -29.40
N GLN A 269 2.18 8.90 -29.43
CA GLN A 269 3.35 8.05 -29.34
C GLN A 269 4.07 8.39 -28.05
N SER A 270 4.03 7.47 -27.09
CA SER A 270 4.63 7.69 -25.78
C SER A 270 6.15 7.59 -25.85
N GLU A 271 6.81 8.34 -25.00
CA GLU A 271 8.27 8.36 -24.84
C GLU A 271 8.64 7.97 -23.40
N PRO A 272 9.88 7.55 -23.14
CA PRO A 272 10.35 7.29 -21.79
C PRO A 272 10.15 8.52 -20.87
N GLY A 273 9.45 8.27 -19.77
CA GLY A 273 9.20 9.19 -18.67
C GLY A 273 10.09 8.89 -17.46
N THR A 274 9.80 9.55 -16.35
CA THR A 274 10.53 9.37 -15.09
C THR A 274 9.60 9.47 -13.89
N TYR A 275 9.86 8.67 -12.85
CA TYR A 275 9.26 8.82 -11.53
C TYR A 275 10.38 8.97 -10.51
N LYS A 276 10.56 10.19 -10.00
CA LYS A 276 11.66 10.51 -9.09
C LYS A 276 11.20 11.52 -8.06
N ASP A 277 11.60 11.30 -6.81
CA ASP A 277 11.29 12.20 -5.69
C ASP A 277 9.77 12.47 -5.54
N GLY A 278 8.94 11.45 -5.82
CA GLY A 278 7.48 11.55 -5.80
C GLY A 278 6.90 12.45 -6.90
N VAL A 279 7.60 12.62 -8.03
CA VAL A 279 7.12 13.37 -9.20
C VAL A 279 7.13 12.45 -10.42
N LEU A 280 5.96 12.27 -11.02
CA LEU A 280 5.78 11.58 -12.29
C LEU A 280 5.92 12.57 -13.45
N THR A 281 6.75 12.23 -14.43
CA THR A 281 6.85 12.94 -15.72
C THR A 281 6.58 11.96 -16.85
N ALA A 282 5.48 12.17 -17.57
CA ALA A 282 5.11 11.43 -18.77
C ALA A 282 5.38 12.26 -20.01
N LYS A 283 5.96 11.65 -21.05
CA LYS A 283 6.28 12.32 -22.32
C LYS A 283 5.62 11.61 -23.48
N ALA A 284 5.14 12.37 -24.45
CA ALA A 284 4.57 11.83 -25.67
C ALA A 284 4.66 12.82 -26.83
N LYS A 285 4.73 12.28 -28.05
CA LYS A 285 4.47 13.00 -29.29
C LYS A 285 3.04 12.76 -29.72
N VAL A 286 2.24 13.82 -29.85
CA VAL A 286 0.82 13.72 -30.18
C VAL A 286 0.52 14.39 -31.52
N ALA A 287 0.08 13.61 -32.50
CA ALA A 287 -0.49 14.13 -33.74
C ALA A 287 -2.00 14.34 -33.56
N ALA A 288 -2.50 15.50 -34.01
CA ALA A 288 -3.92 15.80 -33.99
C ALA A 288 -4.46 15.83 -35.42
N SER A 289 -5.58 15.13 -35.64
CA SER A 289 -6.33 15.13 -36.89
C SER A 289 -7.67 15.82 -36.66
N PHE A 290 -8.18 16.48 -37.70
CA PHE A 290 -9.42 17.25 -37.64
C PHE A 290 -10.38 16.76 -38.73
N PRO A 291 -11.13 15.67 -38.48
CA PRO A 291 -11.99 15.06 -39.49
C PRO A 291 -13.06 16.01 -40.03
N ALA A 292 -13.54 16.96 -39.21
CA ALA A 292 -14.56 17.91 -39.61
C ALA A 292 -14.41 19.25 -38.90
N PHE A 293 -14.60 20.33 -39.66
CA PHE A 293 -14.91 21.66 -39.16
C PHE A 293 -16.28 22.08 -39.65
N SER A 294 -17.17 22.51 -38.74
CA SER A 294 -18.53 22.92 -39.08
C SER A 294 -18.88 24.27 -38.46
N VAL A 295 -19.52 25.16 -39.21
CA VAL A 295 -20.11 26.40 -38.69
C VAL A 295 -21.60 26.23 -38.44
N PHE A 296 -22.11 26.97 -37.45
CA PHE A 296 -23.52 26.92 -37.05
C PHE A 296 -24.01 25.49 -36.75
N GLY A 297 -23.11 24.62 -36.30
CA GLY A 297 -23.38 23.24 -35.89
C GLY A 297 -23.59 22.23 -37.02
N ALA A 298 -23.69 22.64 -38.29
CA ALA A 298 -24.05 21.72 -39.38
C ALA A 298 -23.40 22.00 -40.74
N ILE A 299 -22.85 23.19 -40.97
CA ILE A 299 -22.33 23.56 -42.31
C ILE A 299 -20.83 23.24 -42.37
N PRO A 300 -20.40 22.23 -43.13
CA PRO A 300 -18.99 21.86 -43.21
C PRO A 300 -18.19 22.96 -43.91
N ILE A 301 -17.09 23.37 -43.30
CA ILE A 301 -16.18 24.41 -43.83
C ILE A 301 -14.76 23.90 -44.08
N GLY A 302 -14.46 22.67 -43.68
CA GLY A 302 -13.16 22.04 -43.86
C GLY A 302 -13.05 20.73 -43.09
N GLY A 303 -11.84 20.17 -43.06
CA GLY A 303 -11.56 18.86 -42.49
C GLY A 303 -11.31 17.82 -43.58
N GLY A 304 -11.53 16.55 -43.24
CA GLY A 304 -11.27 15.40 -44.09
C GLY A 304 -10.24 14.45 -43.47
N GLU A 305 -10.10 13.27 -44.09
CA GLU A 305 -9.25 12.18 -43.57
C GLU A 305 -7.76 12.56 -43.48
N ASN A 306 -7.32 13.49 -44.32
CA ASN A 306 -5.94 13.97 -44.36
C ASN A 306 -5.70 15.24 -43.53
N CYS A 307 -6.76 15.88 -43.02
CA CYS A 307 -6.63 17.14 -42.29
C CYS A 307 -6.00 16.89 -40.92
N ARG A 308 -4.76 17.33 -40.73
CA ARG A 308 -3.96 17.04 -39.52
C ARG A 308 -2.88 18.09 -39.26
N THR A 309 -2.25 18.02 -38.09
CA THR A 309 -1.04 18.79 -37.80
C THR A 309 0.11 18.37 -38.71
N SER A 310 0.89 19.34 -39.18
CA SER A 310 2.05 19.10 -40.06
C SER A 310 3.19 18.33 -39.36
N ALA A 311 3.25 18.39 -38.03
CA ALA A 311 4.11 17.58 -37.18
C ALA A 311 3.39 17.19 -35.87
N PRO A 312 3.83 16.11 -35.20
CA PRO A 312 3.39 15.80 -33.84
C PRO A 312 3.82 16.89 -32.85
N SER A 313 2.99 17.15 -31.86
CA SER A 313 3.29 18.07 -30.75
C SER A 313 4.02 17.32 -29.66
N ASP A 314 5.15 17.86 -29.20
CA ASP A 314 5.82 17.37 -27.99
C ASP A 314 5.01 17.75 -26.76
N MET A 315 4.71 16.76 -25.92
CA MET A 315 3.93 16.92 -24.72
C MET A 315 4.69 16.33 -23.54
N ALA A 316 4.95 17.16 -22.54
CA ALA A 316 5.49 16.74 -21.25
C ALA A 316 4.44 17.07 -20.17
N LEU A 317 3.99 16.03 -19.47
CA LEU A 317 3.02 16.10 -18.40
C LEU A 317 3.72 15.78 -17.09
N THR A 318 3.60 16.64 -16.10
CA THR A 318 4.29 16.51 -14.81
C THR A 318 3.29 16.62 -13.67
N SER A 319 3.45 15.76 -12.67
CA SER A 319 2.68 15.81 -11.43
C SER A 319 3.20 16.86 -10.45
N ALA A 320 2.43 17.16 -9.41
CA ALA A 320 2.99 17.81 -8.23
C ALA A 320 3.95 16.86 -7.47
N THR A 321 4.75 17.42 -6.57
CA THR A 321 5.55 16.66 -5.59
C THR A 321 4.65 15.87 -4.64
N GLY A 322 5.05 14.64 -4.32
CA GLY A 322 4.26 13.75 -3.45
C GLY A 322 3.15 13.00 -4.19
N PHE A 323 3.28 12.85 -5.52
CA PHE A 323 2.39 12.03 -6.32
C PHE A 323 2.53 10.55 -5.93
N ASP A 324 1.40 9.89 -5.68
CA ASP A 324 1.33 8.47 -5.35
C ASP A 324 0.79 7.71 -6.58
N LEU A 325 1.59 6.78 -7.10
CA LEU A 325 1.24 5.94 -8.24
C LEU A 325 -0.02 5.10 -7.99
N ARG A 326 -0.35 4.75 -6.74
CA ARG A 326 -1.55 3.97 -6.42
C ARG A 326 -2.82 4.81 -6.33
N GLN A 327 -2.69 6.10 -6.04
CA GLN A 327 -3.85 7.00 -5.88
C GLN A 327 -4.13 7.83 -7.13
N GLY A 328 -3.15 7.96 -8.03
CA GLY A 328 -3.24 8.85 -9.17
C GLY A 328 -3.18 10.33 -8.76
N GLY A 329 -3.77 11.20 -9.58
CA GLY A 329 -3.79 12.65 -9.32
C GLY A 329 -3.55 13.49 -10.57
N ASP A 330 -3.27 14.77 -10.35
CA ASP A 330 -3.19 15.75 -11.44
C ASP A 330 -1.83 15.77 -12.14
N LEU A 331 -1.88 15.79 -13.47
CA LEU A 331 -0.76 16.08 -14.35
C LEU A 331 -1.01 17.38 -15.11
N LYS A 332 0.02 18.22 -15.23
CA LYS A 332 -0.03 19.49 -15.96
C LYS A 332 1.11 19.59 -16.96
N GLY A 333 0.87 20.30 -18.05
CA GLY A 333 1.87 20.55 -19.07
C GLY A 333 1.46 21.67 -20.02
N ALA A 334 2.28 21.87 -21.03
CA ALA A 334 1.96 22.72 -22.17
C ALA A 334 2.56 22.11 -23.45
N TYR A 335 1.97 22.45 -24.60
CA TYR A 335 2.45 22.00 -25.90
C TYR A 335 2.27 23.08 -26.96
N ALA A 336 3.04 22.98 -28.04
CA ALA A 336 2.85 23.79 -29.23
C ALA A 336 2.11 22.98 -30.29
N LEU A 337 0.95 23.47 -30.74
CA LEU A 337 0.21 22.84 -31.83
C LEU A 337 0.77 23.33 -33.17
N SER A 338 1.30 22.41 -33.97
CA SER A 338 1.84 22.72 -35.29
C SER A 338 0.77 23.16 -36.29
N PRO A 339 1.14 23.93 -37.33
CA PRO A 339 0.24 24.29 -38.43
C PRO A 339 -0.56 23.10 -38.97
N LEU A 340 -1.82 23.35 -39.33
CA LEU A 340 -2.62 22.34 -40.01
C LEU A 340 -2.20 22.20 -41.48
N ALA A 341 -2.32 20.98 -42.00
CA ALA A 341 -2.15 20.62 -43.39
C ALA A 341 -3.39 19.89 -43.91
N ASP A 342 -3.66 20.03 -45.22
CA ASP A 342 -4.67 19.26 -45.96
C ASP A 342 -6.11 19.35 -45.41
N CYS A 343 -6.50 20.52 -44.90
CA CYS A 343 -7.84 20.79 -44.34
C CYS A 343 -8.82 21.45 -45.30
N GLY A 344 -8.48 21.45 -46.61
CA GLY A 344 -9.25 22.08 -47.68
C GLY A 344 -8.87 23.53 -47.94
N ALA A 345 -9.73 24.25 -48.67
CA ALA A 345 -9.46 25.61 -49.15
C ALA A 345 -9.20 26.64 -48.03
N LEU A 346 -9.70 26.37 -46.82
CA LEU A 346 -9.55 27.23 -45.64
C LEU A 346 -8.42 26.80 -44.70
N THR A 347 -7.52 25.90 -45.12
CA THR A 347 -6.45 25.36 -44.26
C THR A 347 -5.68 26.45 -43.51
N GLY A 348 -5.26 27.52 -44.21
CA GLY A 348 -4.52 28.62 -43.57
C GLY A 348 -5.33 29.36 -42.48
N LEU A 349 -6.62 29.58 -42.72
CA LEU A 349 -7.52 30.26 -41.78
C LEU A 349 -7.90 29.36 -40.59
N LEU A 350 -8.13 28.07 -40.83
CA LEU A 350 -8.40 27.09 -39.78
C LEU A 350 -7.16 26.90 -38.90
N SER A 351 -5.98 26.81 -39.53
CA SER A 351 -4.70 26.69 -38.85
C SER A 351 -4.44 27.89 -37.94
N SER A 352 -4.61 29.13 -38.41
CA SER A 352 -4.37 30.30 -37.56
C SER A 352 -5.29 30.39 -36.34
N ALA A 353 -6.49 29.82 -36.42
CA ALA A 353 -7.45 29.82 -35.31
C ALA A 353 -7.12 28.83 -34.20
N VAL A 354 -6.47 27.70 -34.50
CA VAL A 354 -6.26 26.62 -33.51
C VAL A 354 -4.78 26.42 -33.13
N THR A 355 -3.85 26.91 -33.95
CA THR A 355 -2.42 26.66 -33.77
C THR A 355 -1.73 27.72 -32.94
N GLY A 356 -0.64 27.36 -32.28
CA GLY A 356 0.09 28.27 -31.42
C GLY A 356 0.91 27.56 -30.35
N PRO A 357 1.89 28.27 -29.76
CA PRO A 357 2.70 27.75 -28.66
C PRO A 357 1.96 27.79 -27.33
N ASP A 358 2.51 27.06 -26.34
CA ASP A 358 2.16 27.14 -24.93
C ASP A 358 0.68 26.88 -24.61
N ASN A 359 0.01 25.98 -25.35
CA ASN A 359 -1.35 25.56 -25.03
C ASN A 359 -1.32 24.74 -23.74
N PRO A 360 -1.93 25.22 -22.63
CA PRO A 360 -1.91 24.49 -21.37
C PRO A 360 -2.80 23.27 -21.45
N ILE A 361 -2.33 22.19 -20.83
CA ILE A 361 -3.08 20.94 -20.66
C ILE A 361 -3.06 20.56 -19.17
N ALA A 362 -4.22 20.13 -18.67
CA ALA A 362 -4.37 19.61 -17.32
C ALA A 362 -5.22 18.34 -17.39
N LEU A 363 -4.69 17.26 -16.82
CA LEU A 363 -5.31 15.94 -16.75
C LEU A 363 -5.34 15.48 -15.30
N THR A 364 -6.35 14.71 -14.94
CA THR A 364 -6.43 13.99 -13.67
C THR A 364 -6.45 12.50 -13.99
N LEU A 365 -5.51 11.77 -13.39
CA LEU A 365 -5.41 10.33 -13.45
C LEU A 365 -6.22 9.72 -12.31
N THR A 366 -7.10 8.78 -12.63
CA THR A 366 -7.84 7.98 -11.65
C THR A 366 -7.44 6.52 -11.85
N PRO A 367 -6.93 5.82 -10.81
CA PRO A 367 -6.64 4.40 -10.91
C PRO A 367 -7.88 3.64 -11.37
N ASP A 368 -7.69 2.73 -12.32
CA ASP A 368 -8.74 1.76 -12.63
C ASP A 368 -8.76 0.74 -11.48
N ASP A 369 -9.93 0.44 -10.91
CA ASP A 369 -10.05 -0.56 -9.84
C ASP A 369 -9.53 -1.92 -10.37
N GLU A 370 -8.46 -2.45 -9.76
CA GLU A 370 -8.05 -3.87 -9.91
C GLU A 370 -9.05 -4.82 -9.25
#